data_AF-W1XG35-F1
#
_entry.id   AF-W1XG35-F1
#
_cell.length_a   1.000
_cell.length_b   1.000
_cell.length_c   1.000
_cell.angle_alpha   90.00
_cell.angle_beta   90.00
_cell.angle_gamma   90.00
#
_symmetry.space_group_name_H-M   'P 1'
#
loop_
_entity.id
_entity.type
_entity.pdbx_description
1 polymer ?
#
loop_
_entity_poly.entity_id
_entity_poly.type
_entity_poly.pdbx_seq_one_letter_code
_entity_poly.pdbx_strand_id
1 'polypeptide(L)'
;MNVVIKKQYMYMFYVWRHSYEFVKDDNWSHIEGFCKKMGRRDDIWYATNIEIIDYMKAFDNLKFSMDASFVYNPSIQSVWLSVDENIVEVKGGQTVYM
;
A
#
# COMPACT_ATOMS: atom_id res chain seq x y z
N MET A 1 -10.41 32.67 11.45
CA MET A 1 -9.50 31.62 11.97
C MET A 1 -9.49 30.52 10.90
N ASN A 2 -8.47 30.49 10.04
CA ASN A 2 -8.40 29.53 8.95
C ASN A 2 -7.85 28.21 9.48
N VAL A 3 -8.70 27.21 9.65
CA VAL A 3 -8.27 25.84 9.95
C VAL A 3 -7.74 25.25 8.65
N VAL A 4 -6.42 25.04 8.58
CA VAL A 4 -5.81 24.23 7.53
C VAL A 4 -6.13 22.78 7.84
N ILE A 5 -7.05 22.18 7.09
CA ILE A 5 -7.33 20.74 7.16
C ILE A 5 -6.26 20.03 6.34
N LYS A 6 -5.17 19.60 6.98
CA LYS A 6 -4.16 18.75 6.32
C LYS A 6 -4.79 17.39 6.06
N LYS A 7 -4.91 16.97 4.79
CA LYS A 7 -5.38 15.63 4.44
C LYS A 7 -4.39 14.61 5.01
N GLN A 8 -4.87 13.80 5.95
CA GLN A 8 -4.08 12.74 6.56
C GLN A 8 -4.06 11.55 5.59
N TYR A 9 -2.89 11.25 5.02
CA TYR A 9 -2.71 10.06 4.19
C TYR A 9 -2.13 8.95 5.06
N MET A 10 -2.91 7.88 5.28
CA MET A 10 -2.40 6.66 5.89
C MET A 10 -1.86 5.76 4.77
N TYR A 11 -0.54 5.79 4.57
CA TYR A 11 0.12 5.01 3.51
C TYR A 11 0.34 3.55 3.90
N MET A 12 0.58 3.27 5.19
CA MET A 12 0.86 1.93 5.69
C MET A 12 0.48 1.83 7.17
N PHE A 13 -0.17 0.74 7.55
CA PHE A 13 -0.45 0.40 8.95
C PHE A 13 0.24 -0.91 9.30
N TYR A 14 1.40 -0.83 9.97
CA TYR A 14 2.22 -1.99 10.28
C TYR A 14 1.88 -2.56 11.66
N VAL A 15 1.41 -3.81 11.69
CA VAL A 15 1.06 -4.52 12.92
C VAL A 15 2.11 -5.57 13.22
N TRP A 16 2.70 -5.51 14.41
CA TRP A 16 3.67 -6.49 14.88
C TRP A 16 3.51 -6.71 16.39
N ARG A 17 3.64 -7.96 16.83
CA ARG A 17 3.69 -8.34 18.24
C ARG A 17 4.26 -9.75 18.39
N HIS A 18 4.80 -10.07 19.56
CA HIS A 18 5.07 -11.45 19.95
C HIS A 18 3.80 -12.14 20.47
N SER A 19 3.55 -13.38 20.05
CA SER A 19 2.34 -14.11 20.41
C SER A 19 2.21 -14.39 21.92
N TYR A 20 3.33 -14.57 22.63
CA TYR A 20 3.33 -14.84 24.07
C TYR A 20 2.81 -13.66 24.91
N GLU A 21 2.90 -12.43 24.39
CA GLU A 21 2.43 -11.23 25.09
C GLU A 21 0.90 -11.20 25.19
N PHE A 22 0.18 -11.78 24.24
CA PHE A 22 -1.28 -11.85 24.29
C PHE A 22 -1.78 -12.75 25.43
N VAL A 23 -1.06 -13.84 25.70
CA VAL A 23 -1.35 -14.74 26.83
C VAL A 23 -0.98 -14.06 28.14
N LYS A 24 0.20 -13.43 28.19
CA LYS A 24 0.70 -12.75 29.40
C LYS A 24 -0.24 -11.62 29.87
N ASP A 25 -0.77 -10.85 28.92
CA ASP A 25 -1.57 -9.66 29.23
C ASP A 25 -3.09 -9.90 29.14
N ASP A 26 -3.54 -11.15 28.96
CA ASP A 26 -4.95 -11.54 28.77
C ASP A 26 -5.70 -10.71 27.70
N ASN A 27 -5.00 -10.41 26.58
CA ASN A 27 -5.43 -9.42 25.58
C ASN A 27 -5.67 -10.02 24.19
N TRP A 28 -5.95 -11.33 24.10
CA TRP A 28 -6.28 -11.99 22.82
C TRP A 28 -7.51 -11.38 22.13
N SER A 29 -8.50 -10.97 22.92
CA SER A 29 -9.73 -10.34 22.42
C SER A 29 -9.46 -9.06 21.60
N HIS A 30 -8.36 -8.34 21.88
CA HIS A 30 -8.01 -7.11 21.18
C HIS A 30 -7.56 -7.37 19.74
N ILE A 31 -6.65 -8.32 19.54
CA ILE A 31 -6.18 -8.65 18.19
C ILE A 31 -7.29 -9.31 17.37
N GLU A 32 -8.13 -10.14 17.99
CA GLU A 32 -9.31 -10.70 17.32
C GLU A 32 -10.32 -9.63 16.90
N GLY A 33 -10.62 -8.67 17.79
CA GLY A 33 -11.48 -7.53 17.50
C GLY A 33 -10.93 -6.67 16.36
N PHE A 34 -9.61 -6.42 16.37
CA PHE A 34 -8.93 -5.73 15.28
C PHE A 34 -9.06 -6.49 13.95
N CYS A 35 -8.75 -7.80 13.92
CA CYS A 35 -8.84 -8.62 12.72
C CYS A 35 -10.26 -8.70 12.16
N LYS A 36 -11.29 -8.78 13.03
CA LYS A 36 -12.71 -8.73 12.60
C LYS A 36 -13.08 -7.39 11.98
N LYS A 37 -12.55 -6.28 12.50
CA LYS A 37 -12.82 -4.94 11.99
C LYS A 37 -12.09 -4.64 10.68
N MET A 38 -10.83 -5.08 10.57
CA MET A 38 -9.94 -4.70 9.49
C MET A 38 -9.85 -5.73 8.38
N GLY A 39 -10.22 -7.00 8.61
CA GLY A 39 -10.15 -8.07 7.62
C GLY A 39 -11.27 -8.02 6.56
N ARG A 40 -11.05 -8.70 5.42
CA ARG A 40 -12.01 -8.85 4.31
C ARG A 40 -12.51 -7.52 3.73
N ARG A 41 -11.63 -6.54 3.63
CA ARG A 41 -11.91 -5.28 2.95
C ARG A 41 -11.23 -5.28 1.60
N ASP A 42 -11.97 -4.89 0.56
CA ASP A 42 -11.46 -4.86 -0.81
C ASP A 42 -10.63 -3.59 -1.11
N ASP A 43 -10.66 -2.61 -0.20
CA ASP A 43 -9.91 -1.36 -0.28
C ASP A 43 -8.58 -1.38 0.51
N ILE A 44 -8.20 -2.54 1.06
CA ILE A 44 -6.95 -2.73 1.81
C ILE A 44 -6.08 -3.76 1.10
N TRP A 45 -4.83 -3.38 0.84
CA TRP A 45 -3.80 -4.34 0.48
C TRP A 45 -3.21 -4.96 1.74
N TYR A 46 -3.55 -6.22 2.01
CA TYR A 46 -2.91 -7.02 3.07
C TYR A 46 -1.61 -7.59 2.53
N ALA A 47 -0.48 -7.16 3.09
CA ALA A 47 0.84 -7.51 2.59
C ALA A 47 1.76 -7.97 3.73
N THR A 48 2.61 -8.93 3.40
CA THR A 48 3.80 -9.30 4.16
C THR A 48 4.92 -8.29 3.92
N ASN A 49 5.94 -8.30 4.78
CA ASN A 49 7.11 -7.42 4.62
C ASN A 49 7.83 -7.61 3.28
N ILE A 50 7.94 -8.85 2.80
CA ILE A 50 8.63 -9.11 1.53
C ILE A 50 7.84 -8.56 0.34
N GLU A 51 6.51 -8.67 0.36
CA GLU A 51 5.66 -8.09 -0.68
C GLU A 51 5.76 -6.56 -0.71
N ILE A 52 5.87 -5.90 0.45
CA ILE A 52 6.11 -4.45 0.52
C ILE A 52 7.46 -4.11 -0.12
N ILE A 53 8.53 -4.84 0.22
CA ILE A 53 9.86 -4.60 -0.36
C ILE A 53 9.86 -4.84 -1.86
N ASP A 54 9.21 -5.90 -2.33
CA ASP A 54 9.12 -6.20 -3.75
C ASP A 54 8.32 -5.11 -4.47
N TYR A 55 7.21 -4.63 -3.90
CA TYR A 55 6.44 -3.48 -4.42
C TYR A 55 7.31 -2.24 -4.61
N MET A 56 8.08 -1.86 -3.59
CA MET A 56 8.99 -0.71 -3.67
C MET A 56 10.02 -0.89 -4.79
N LYS A 57 10.60 -2.08 -4.95
CA LYS A 57 11.54 -2.37 -6.04
C LYS A 57 10.89 -2.26 -7.43
N ALA A 58 9.64 -2.70 -7.60
CA ALA A 58 8.97 -2.54 -8.90
C ALA A 58 8.61 -1.09 -9.19
N PHE A 59 8.21 -0.33 -8.17
CA PHE A 59 7.97 1.11 -8.28
C PHE A 59 9.25 1.83 -8.74
N ASP A 60 10.37 1.56 -8.08
CA ASP A 60 11.68 2.15 -8.42
C ASP A 60 12.15 1.74 -9.83
N ASN A 61 11.70 0.59 -10.33
CA ASN A 61 12.08 0.08 -11.65
C ASN A 61 11.20 0.60 -12.79
N LEU A 62 10.14 1.35 -12.51
CA LEU A 62 9.31 1.98 -13.54
C LEU A 62 10.15 2.83 -14.50
N LYS A 63 9.80 2.83 -15.78
CA LYS A 63 10.49 3.60 -16.82
C LYS A 63 9.56 4.69 -17.35
N PHE A 64 9.86 5.92 -16.98
CA PHE A 64 9.10 7.10 -17.41
C PHE A 64 9.68 7.69 -18.70
N SER A 65 8.82 8.26 -19.54
CA SER A 65 9.27 9.12 -20.63
C SER A 65 9.87 10.42 -20.09
N MET A 66 10.65 11.12 -20.92
CA MET A 66 11.30 12.38 -20.53
C MET A 66 10.30 13.47 -20.12
N ASP A 67 9.14 13.49 -20.76
CA ASP A 67 8.05 14.43 -20.53
C ASP A 67 6.97 13.87 -19.57
N ALA A 68 7.18 12.69 -19.00
CA ALA A 68 6.23 11.95 -18.16
C ALA A 68 4.86 11.66 -18.82
N SER A 69 4.74 11.73 -20.14
CA SER A 69 3.53 11.35 -20.90
C SER A 69 3.23 9.85 -20.88
N PHE A 70 4.21 8.99 -20.58
CA PHE A 70 3.98 7.58 -20.36
C PHE A 70 4.92 6.96 -19.34
N VAL A 71 4.50 5.81 -18.82
CA VAL A 71 5.28 4.95 -17.95
C VAL A 71 5.18 3.49 -18.40
N TYR A 72 6.32 2.81 -18.45
CA TYR A 72 6.41 1.38 -18.67
C TYR A 72 6.79 0.66 -17.38
N ASN A 73 6.05 -0.40 -17.04
CA ASN A 73 6.37 -1.27 -15.91
C ASN A 73 7.06 -2.55 -16.40
N PRO A 74 8.39 -2.70 -16.20
CA PRO A 74 9.12 -3.91 -16.60
C PRO A 74 8.91 -5.09 -15.65
N SER A 75 8.30 -4.87 -14.48
CA SER A 75 8.07 -5.91 -13.46
C SER A 75 6.83 -6.73 -13.81
N ILE A 76 6.63 -7.88 -13.14
CA ILE A 76 5.43 -8.70 -13.32
C ILE A 76 4.23 -8.20 -12.49
N GLN A 77 4.50 -7.60 -11.34
CA GLN A 77 3.47 -7.07 -10.44
C GLN A 77 2.99 -5.70 -10.90
N SER A 78 1.70 -5.41 -10.67
CA SER A 78 1.14 -4.08 -10.86
C SER A 78 1.75 -3.07 -9.90
N VAL A 79 1.87 -1.83 -10.37
CA VAL A 79 2.25 -0.66 -9.56
C VAL A 79 1.16 0.39 -9.71
N TRP A 80 0.71 0.98 -8.60
CA TRP A 80 -0.31 2.02 -8.61
C TRP A 80 0.35 3.40 -8.45
N LEU A 81 -0.03 4.32 -9.33
CA LEU A 81 0.42 5.71 -9.34
C LEU A 81 -0.75 6.64 -9.06
N SER A 82 -0.48 7.77 -8.42
CA SER A 82 -1.44 8.87 -8.27
C SER A 82 -1.05 9.98 -9.24
N VAL A 83 -1.82 10.17 -10.31
CA VAL A 83 -1.61 11.19 -11.33
C VAL A 83 -2.82 12.13 -11.30
N ASP A 84 -2.60 13.41 -10.95
CA ASP A 84 -3.67 14.41 -10.83
C ASP A 84 -4.88 13.91 -10.02
N GLU A 85 -4.62 13.33 -8.84
CA GLU A 85 -5.59 12.72 -7.93
C GLU A 85 -6.30 11.44 -8.44
N ASN A 86 -5.99 10.99 -9.66
CA ASN A 86 -6.47 9.72 -10.21
C ASN A 86 -5.50 8.58 -9.90
N ILE A 87 -6.06 7.44 -9.46
CA ILE A 87 -5.28 6.23 -9.26
C ILE A 87 -5.19 5.47 -10.57
N VAL A 88 -3.97 5.29 -11.06
CA VAL A 88 -3.64 4.58 -12.30
C VAL A 88 -2.91 3.29 -11.94
N GLU A 89 -3.45 2.16 -12.37
CA GLU A 89 -2.76 0.87 -12.29
C GLU A 89 -1.86 0.69 -13.52
N VAL A 90 -0.55 0.58 -13.31
CA VAL A 90 0.42 0.19 -14.35
C VAL A 90 0.70 -1.30 -14.17
N LYS A 91 -0.06 -2.13 -14.89
CA LYS A 91 0.12 -3.59 -14.88
C LYS A 91 1.52 -3.99 -15.32
N GLY A 92 1.99 -5.13 -14.81
CA GLY A 92 3.29 -5.66 -15.18
C GLY A 92 3.43 -5.91 -16.68
N GLY A 93 4.58 -5.53 -17.25
CA GLY A 93 4.86 -5.62 -18.68
C GLY A 93 4.05 -4.68 -19.57
N GLN A 94 3.36 -3.68 -19.01
CA GLN A 94 2.52 -2.74 -19.77
C GLN A 94 3.10 -1.32 -19.77
N THR A 95 2.78 -0.59 -20.84
CA THR A 95 2.96 0.86 -20.93
C THR A 95 1.61 1.54 -20.77
N VAL A 96 1.54 2.54 -19.90
CA VAL A 96 0.35 3.38 -19.69
C VAL A 96 0.70 4.82 -20.03
N TYR A 97 -0.19 5.47 -20.77
CA TYR A 97 -0.12 6.90 -21.08
C TYR A 97 -0.88 7.68 -20.01
N MET A 98 -0.27 8.74 -19.51
CA MET A 98 -0.71 9.52 -18.36
C MET A 98 -1.10 10.93 -18.77
#